data_AF-A0A3M7IBD4-F1
#
_entry.id   AF-A0A3M7IBD4-F1
#
_cell.length_a   1.000
_cell.length_b   1.000
_cell.length_c   1.000
_cell.angle_alpha   90.00
_cell.angle_beta   90.00
_cell.angle_gamma   90.00
#
_symmetry.space_group_name_H-M   'P 1'
#
loop_
_entity.id
_entity.type
_entity.pdbx_description
1 polymer ?
#
loop_
_entity_poly.entity_id
_entity_poly.type
_entity_poly.pdbx_seq_one_letter_code
_entity_poly.pdbx_strand_id
1 'polypeptide(L)'
;MADCYSQAREKIYSGHDEDPNKHTTADGQEVPYETHYARKMESYLEKRAPAASEVLRLAVCGQHFRRWEVPRQDFAMNKIGYHSWRTHLKKRQAQQVSDILKGCGYGDADVSRCIALIEKEGLKQGEEEVQVLEDVACLVFLDDQFDEFKDKHDEDKIVTILKKTWVKMSRDGQDLALQIPMTDECKALVQKALAS
;
A
#
# COMPACT_ATOMS: atom_id res chain seq x y z
N MET A 1 -1.87 -4.27 30.30
CA MET A 1 -1.31 -3.26 29.37
C MET A 1 -1.23 -3.91 28.01
N ALA A 2 -1.56 -3.18 26.93
CA ALA A 2 -1.39 -3.69 25.58
C ALA A 2 0.10 -3.96 25.30
N ASP A 3 0.43 -5.00 24.54
CA ASP A 3 1.81 -5.25 24.10
C ASP A 3 2.32 -4.14 23.14
N CYS A 4 3.62 -4.14 22.84
CA CYS A 4 4.25 -3.12 22.00
C CYS A 4 3.63 -3.05 20.60
N TYR A 5 3.28 -4.21 20.03
CA TYR A 5 2.65 -4.31 18.72
C TYR A 5 1.28 -3.63 18.70
N SER A 6 0.42 -3.95 19.67
CA SER A 6 -0.93 -3.39 19.79
C SER A 6 -0.88 -1.87 19.96
N GLN A 7 0.05 -1.35 20.77
CA GLN A 7 0.23 0.09 20.96
C GLN A 7 0.73 0.79 19.70
N ALA A 8 1.69 0.20 18.98
CA ALA A 8 2.22 0.76 17.74
C ALA A 8 1.14 0.80 16.65
N ARG A 9 0.40 -0.30 16.50
CA ARG A 9 -0.73 -0.40 15.56
C ARG A 9 -1.81 0.64 15.87
N GLU A 10 -2.19 0.78 17.13
CA GLU A 10 -3.18 1.79 17.57
C GLU A 10 -2.73 3.20 17.19
N LYS A 11 -1.47 3.58 17.46
CA LYS A 11 -0.93 4.90 17.11
C LYS A 11 -0.86 5.14 15.60
N ILE A 12 -0.55 4.12 14.80
CA ILE A 12 -0.60 4.23 13.34
C ILE A 12 -2.04 4.48 12.88
N TYR A 13 -3.02 3.74 13.43
CA TYR A 13 -4.44 3.97 13.13
C TYR A 13 -4.94 5.33 13.59
N SER A 14 -4.56 5.81 14.78
CA SER A 14 -4.88 7.18 15.22
C SER A 14 -4.37 8.22 14.23
N GLY A 15 -3.18 8.00 13.66
CA GLY A 15 -2.65 8.86 12.62
C GLY A 15 -3.52 8.82 11.36
N HIS A 16 -3.85 7.63 10.84
CA HIS A 16 -4.73 7.47 9.67
C HIS A 16 -6.13 8.07 9.87
N ASP A 17 -6.65 8.01 11.09
CA ASP A 17 -7.98 8.55 11.44
C ASP A 17 -8.03 10.09 11.34
N GLU A 18 -6.89 10.77 11.28
CA GLU A 18 -6.79 12.21 11.04
C GLU A 18 -7.03 12.58 9.56
N ASP A 19 -7.17 11.62 8.64
CA ASP A 19 -7.45 11.90 7.22
C ASP A 19 -8.84 12.57 7.05
N PRO A 20 -8.88 13.81 6.53
CA PRO A 20 -10.14 14.50 6.27
C PRO A 20 -10.93 13.89 5.11
N ASN A 21 -10.25 13.19 4.18
CA ASN A 21 -10.92 12.52 3.06
C ASN A 21 -11.69 11.30 3.56
N LYS A 22 -12.88 11.05 3.00
CA LYS A 22 -13.75 9.95 3.42
C LYS A 22 -13.94 8.93 2.32
N HIS A 23 -14.04 7.67 2.71
CA HIS A 23 -14.52 6.57 1.90
C HIS A 23 -15.89 6.14 2.43
N THR A 24 -16.86 5.95 1.54
CA THR A 24 -18.17 5.41 1.89
C THR A 24 -18.14 3.89 1.73
N THR A 25 -18.28 3.17 2.83
CA THR A 25 -18.32 1.70 2.84
C THR A 25 -19.62 1.18 2.21
N ALA A 26 -19.68 -0.13 1.90
CA ALA A 26 -20.84 -0.75 1.28
C ALA A 26 -22.13 -0.67 2.14
N ASP A 27 -22.00 -0.52 3.46
CA ASP A 27 -23.11 -0.31 4.40
C ASP A 27 -23.43 1.19 4.61
N GLY A 28 -22.79 2.09 3.86
CA GLY A 28 -23.08 3.52 3.85
C GLY A 28 -22.39 4.34 4.95
N GLN A 29 -21.45 3.75 5.70
CA GLN A 29 -20.67 4.48 6.70
C GLN A 29 -19.54 5.27 6.05
N GLU A 30 -19.23 6.45 6.59
CA GLU A 30 -18.06 7.22 6.16
C GLU A 30 -16.88 6.96 7.11
N VAL A 31 -15.76 6.54 6.53
CA VAL A 31 -14.50 6.31 7.26
C VAL A 31 -13.37 7.15 6.65
N PRO A 32 -12.36 7.58 7.43
CA PRO A 32 -11.16 8.22 6.88
C PRO A 32 -10.52 7.35 5.80
N TYR A 33 -10.10 7.95 4.67
CA TYR A 33 -9.64 7.20 3.50
C TYR A 33 -8.40 6.36 3.79
N GLU A 34 -7.37 6.91 4.45
CA GLU A 34 -6.19 6.09 4.81
C GLU A 34 -6.50 5.01 5.87
N THR A 35 -7.52 5.19 6.74
CA THR A 35 -7.99 4.12 7.63
C THR A 35 -8.61 2.97 6.84
N HIS A 36 -9.42 3.28 5.83
CA HIS A 36 -9.94 2.30 4.88
C HIS A 36 -8.81 1.57 4.13
N TYR A 37 -7.85 2.33 3.60
CA TYR A 37 -6.70 1.78 2.89
C TYR A 37 -5.89 0.84 3.79
N ALA A 38 -5.58 1.22 5.03
CA ALA A 38 -4.85 0.39 5.98
C ALA A 38 -5.60 -0.93 6.30
N ARG A 39 -6.93 -0.89 6.43
CA ARG A 39 -7.75 -2.10 6.63
C ARG A 39 -7.70 -3.04 5.43
N LYS A 40 -7.74 -2.49 4.20
CA LYS A 40 -7.54 -3.28 2.96
C LYS A 40 -6.15 -3.90 2.92
N MET A 41 -5.11 -3.14 3.25
CA MET A 41 -3.72 -3.62 3.31
C MET A 41 -3.57 -4.80 4.28
N GLU A 42 -4.11 -4.70 5.51
CA GLU A 42 -4.07 -5.81 6.47
C GLU A 42 -4.87 -7.04 5.99
N SER A 43 -6.04 -6.83 5.39
CA SER A 43 -6.86 -7.92 4.84
C SER A 43 -6.13 -8.73 3.76
N TYR A 44 -5.40 -8.04 2.85
CA TYR A 44 -4.59 -8.72 1.85
C TYR A 44 -3.32 -9.33 2.42
N LEU A 45 -2.70 -8.74 3.44
CA LEU A 45 -1.57 -9.35 4.13
C LEU A 45 -1.96 -10.68 4.76
N GLU A 46 -3.12 -10.77 5.42
CA GLU A 46 -3.58 -12.02 6.02
C GLU A 46 -3.78 -13.14 4.97
N LYS A 47 -4.25 -12.78 3.76
CA LYS A 47 -4.36 -13.72 2.64
C LYS A 47 -3.00 -14.12 2.07
N ARG A 48 -2.06 -13.17 1.97
CA ARG A 48 -0.76 -13.35 1.30
C ARG A 48 0.29 -14.02 2.18
N ALA A 49 0.31 -13.68 3.47
CA ALA A 49 1.30 -14.10 4.44
C ALA A 49 0.70 -14.06 5.87
N PRO A 50 -0.17 -15.01 6.25
CA PRO A 50 -0.81 -15.03 7.58
C PRO A 50 0.21 -15.15 8.73
N ALA A 51 1.38 -15.72 8.47
CA ALA A 51 2.50 -15.82 9.42
C ALA A 51 3.49 -14.64 9.33
N ALA A 52 3.09 -13.51 8.72
CA ALA A 52 3.92 -12.30 8.62
C ALA A 52 4.43 -11.83 9.99
N SER A 53 5.68 -11.37 10.03
CA SER A 53 6.29 -10.79 11.23
C SER A 53 5.51 -9.58 11.73
N GLU A 54 5.63 -9.26 13.02
CA GLU A 54 5.01 -8.07 13.60
C GLU A 54 5.46 -6.79 12.88
N VAL A 55 6.76 -6.70 12.56
CA VAL A 55 7.32 -5.53 11.86
C VAL A 55 6.75 -5.40 10.46
N LEU A 56 6.57 -6.50 9.72
CA LEU A 56 5.90 -6.47 8.42
C LEU A 56 4.44 -6.03 8.55
N ARG A 57 3.70 -6.55 9.53
CA ARG A 57 2.31 -6.14 9.80
C ARG A 57 2.22 -4.63 10.06
N LEU A 58 3.12 -4.08 10.87
CA LEU A 58 3.19 -2.65 11.16
C LEU A 58 3.59 -1.82 9.93
N ALA A 59 4.55 -2.28 9.13
CA ALA A 59 4.96 -1.61 7.89
C ALA A 59 3.84 -1.58 6.84
N VAL A 60 3.09 -2.68 6.71
CA VAL A 60 1.90 -2.78 5.85
C VAL A 60 0.79 -1.83 6.32
N CYS A 61 0.54 -1.79 7.64
CA CYS A 61 -0.41 -0.85 8.24
C CYS A 61 0.03 0.61 8.03
N GLY A 62 1.33 0.90 8.15
CA GLY A 62 1.94 2.21 7.94
C GLY A 62 2.13 2.60 6.47
N GLN A 63 1.76 1.73 5.53
CA GLN A 63 1.78 2.08 4.12
C GLN A 63 0.80 3.23 3.86
N HIS A 64 1.26 4.25 3.13
CA HIS A 64 0.52 5.50 2.90
C HIS A 64 0.20 6.32 4.17
N PHE A 65 0.88 6.07 5.30
CA PHE A 65 0.72 6.87 6.52
C PHE A 65 0.78 8.38 6.24
N ARG A 66 -0.28 9.10 6.63
CA ARG A 66 -0.39 10.56 6.46
C ARG A 66 -0.14 11.05 5.04
N ARG A 67 -0.50 10.25 4.02
CA ARG A 67 -0.27 10.60 2.62
C ARG A 67 -1.04 11.84 2.17
N TRP A 68 -2.26 12.07 2.69
CA TRP A 68 -3.08 13.23 2.36
C TRP A 68 -2.39 14.57 2.69
N GLU A 69 -1.47 14.57 3.66
CA GLU A 69 -0.68 15.76 4.05
C GLU A 69 0.35 16.17 2.98
N VAL A 70 0.59 15.32 1.96
CA VAL A 70 1.49 15.63 0.84
C VAL A 70 0.74 15.43 -0.49
N PRO A 71 -0.10 16.39 -0.90
CA PRO A 71 -0.85 16.33 -2.14
C PRO A 71 0.03 16.16 -3.39
N ARG A 72 -0.46 15.39 -4.38
CA ARG A 72 0.24 15.21 -5.66
C ARG A 72 0.44 16.55 -6.40
N GLN A 73 -0.48 17.49 -6.27
CA GLN A 73 -0.48 18.76 -6.99
C GLN A 73 0.68 19.70 -6.58
N ASP A 74 1.29 19.48 -5.42
CA ASP A 74 2.42 20.27 -4.92
C ASP A 74 3.74 19.92 -5.64
N PHE A 75 3.71 18.92 -6.51
CA PHE A 75 4.84 18.48 -7.34
C PHE A 75 4.51 18.66 -8.81
N ALA A 76 5.53 18.88 -9.65
CA ALA A 76 5.34 19.05 -11.10
C ALA A 76 4.50 17.90 -11.71
N MET A 77 3.48 18.22 -12.51
CA MET A 77 2.54 17.26 -13.13
C MET A 77 3.14 16.53 -14.33
N ASN A 78 4.35 16.00 -14.15
CA ASN A 78 5.07 15.19 -15.12
C ASN A 78 5.63 13.93 -14.43
N LYS A 79 6.30 13.08 -15.23
CA LYS A 79 6.88 11.82 -14.75
C LYS A 79 7.93 12.03 -13.65
N ILE A 80 8.79 13.03 -13.79
CA ILE A 80 9.85 13.33 -12.83
C ILE A 80 9.23 13.76 -11.49
N GLY A 81 8.28 14.70 -11.52
CA GLY A 81 7.58 15.16 -10.32
C GLY A 81 6.80 14.04 -9.63
N TYR A 82 6.21 13.10 -10.38
CA TYR A 82 5.59 11.91 -9.80
C TYR A 82 6.60 11.03 -9.05
N HIS A 83 7.78 10.79 -9.63
CA HIS A 83 8.83 9.99 -8.97
C HIS A 83 9.41 10.70 -7.74
N SER A 84 9.58 12.03 -7.79
CA SER A 84 9.99 12.83 -6.64
C SER A 84 8.96 12.76 -5.52
N TRP A 85 7.68 12.92 -5.84
CA TRP A 85 6.57 12.81 -4.89
C TRP A 85 6.54 11.43 -4.22
N ARG A 86 6.60 10.34 -5.00
CA ARG A 86 6.62 8.97 -4.46
C ARG A 86 7.83 8.70 -3.58
N THR A 87 8.99 9.25 -3.94
CA THR A 87 10.23 9.11 -3.14
C THR A 87 10.14 9.88 -1.83
N HIS A 88 9.58 11.10 -1.86
CA HIS A 88 9.34 11.89 -0.66
C HIS A 88 8.36 11.18 0.28
N LEU A 89 7.22 10.70 -0.25
CA LEU A 89 6.19 10.01 0.53
C LEU A 89 6.76 8.83 1.30
N LYS A 90 7.43 7.89 0.62
CA LYS A 90 7.90 6.66 1.28
C LYS A 90 8.90 6.94 2.40
N LYS A 91 9.80 7.92 2.22
CA LYS A 91 10.78 8.34 3.24
C LYS A 91 10.09 8.95 4.45
N ARG A 92 9.14 9.85 4.20
CA ARG A 92 8.35 10.50 5.26
C ARG A 92 7.55 9.48 6.07
N GLN A 93 6.88 8.57 5.36
CA GLN A 93 6.09 7.48 5.96
C GLN A 93 6.97 6.57 6.82
N ALA A 94 8.10 6.11 6.26
CA ALA A 94 9.05 5.29 6.96
C ALA A 94 9.54 5.96 8.25
N GLN A 95 9.93 7.24 8.17
CA GLN A 95 10.38 8.00 9.33
C GLN A 95 9.30 8.09 10.40
N GLN A 96 8.09 8.55 10.06
CA GLN A 96 7.02 8.76 11.04
C GLN A 96 6.57 7.46 11.70
N VAL A 97 6.42 6.38 10.94
CA VAL A 97 6.06 5.07 11.49
C VAL A 97 7.19 4.54 12.37
N SER A 98 8.45 4.73 11.99
CA SER A 98 9.60 4.32 12.81
C SER A 98 9.67 5.06 14.15
N ASP A 99 9.28 6.34 14.19
CA ASP A 99 9.23 7.12 15.43
C ASP A 99 8.12 6.62 16.37
N ILE A 100 6.98 6.18 15.80
CA ILE A 100 5.92 5.49 16.55
C ILE A 100 6.46 4.18 17.16
N LEU A 101 7.15 3.36 16.38
CA LEU A 101 7.72 2.08 16.84
C LEU A 101 8.72 2.30 17.99
N LYS A 102 9.65 3.25 17.84
CA LYS A 102 10.60 3.65 18.92
C LYS A 102 9.85 4.06 20.19
N GLY A 103 8.83 4.91 20.05
CA GLY A 103 8.00 5.36 21.16
C GLY A 103 7.23 4.23 21.87
N CYS A 104 7.01 3.10 21.20
CA CYS A 104 6.37 1.91 21.76
C CYS A 104 7.38 0.87 22.29
N GLY A 105 8.69 1.14 22.23
CA GLY A 105 9.73 0.28 22.79
C GLY A 105 10.31 -0.76 21.83
N TYR A 106 10.09 -0.65 20.52
CA TYR A 106 10.79 -1.48 19.53
C TYR A 106 12.29 -1.13 19.48
N GLY A 107 13.14 -2.14 19.33
CA GLY A 107 14.59 -1.97 19.24
C GLY A 107 15.04 -1.46 17.87
N ASP A 108 16.30 -1.01 17.79
CA ASP A 108 16.86 -0.41 16.57
C ASP A 108 16.81 -1.32 15.33
N ALA A 109 16.91 -2.63 15.54
CA ALA A 109 16.83 -3.62 14.45
C ALA A 109 15.42 -3.64 13.82
N ASP A 110 14.37 -3.68 14.63
CA ASP A 110 12.97 -3.70 14.18
C ASP A 110 12.57 -2.37 13.54
N VAL A 111 13.02 -1.26 14.14
CA VAL A 111 12.83 0.09 13.60
C VAL A 111 13.47 0.22 12.22
N SER A 112 14.74 -0.19 12.08
CA SER A 112 15.46 -0.14 10.80
C SER A 112 14.79 -1.05 9.77
N ARG A 113 14.30 -2.22 10.21
CA ARG A 113 13.55 -3.14 9.37
C ARG A 113 12.24 -2.52 8.85
N CYS A 114 11.47 -1.85 9.72
CA CYS A 114 10.25 -1.15 9.33
C CYS A 114 10.51 -0.05 8.28
N ILE A 115 11.60 0.71 8.44
CA ILE A 115 12.01 1.74 7.47
C ILE A 115 12.29 1.09 6.12
N ALA A 116 13.13 0.05 6.08
CA ALA A 116 13.49 -0.65 4.85
C ALA A 116 12.25 -1.22 4.12
N LEU A 117 11.28 -1.77 4.87
CA LEU A 117 10.03 -2.29 4.33
C LEU A 117 9.18 -1.21 3.65
N ILE A 118 8.90 -0.10 4.35
CA ILE A 118 8.08 1.00 3.82
C ILE A 118 8.77 1.68 2.63
N GLU A 119 10.10 1.82 2.70
CA GLU A 119 10.90 2.37 1.60
C GLU A 119 11.09 1.39 0.42
N LYS A 120 10.71 0.12 0.60
CA LYS A 120 10.84 -0.98 -0.36
C LYS A 120 12.29 -1.26 -0.76
N GLU A 121 13.18 -1.16 0.23
CA GLU A 121 14.60 -1.49 0.07
C GLU A 121 14.77 -3.00 0.01
N GLY A 122 15.38 -3.53 -1.06
CA GLY A 122 15.51 -4.98 -1.24
C GLY A 122 14.53 -5.58 -2.25
N LEU A 123 13.56 -4.82 -2.76
CA LEU A 123 12.57 -5.33 -3.73
C LEU A 123 13.24 -5.89 -5.00
N LYS A 124 14.23 -5.18 -5.54
CA LYS A 124 14.97 -5.63 -6.74
C LYS A 124 15.86 -6.85 -6.46
N GLN A 125 16.18 -7.08 -5.19
CA GLN A 125 16.99 -8.18 -4.71
C GLN A 125 16.12 -9.40 -4.36
N GLY A 126 14.79 -9.29 -4.45
CA GLY A 126 13.86 -10.38 -4.14
C GLY A 126 13.79 -10.68 -2.64
N GLU A 127 13.93 -9.66 -1.79
CA GLU A 127 13.81 -9.84 -0.35
C GLU A 127 12.34 -10.10 0.04
N GLU A 128 12.10 -11.21 0.75
CA GLU A 128 10.78 -11.84 0.84
C GLU A 128 9.71 -10.92 1.44
N GLU A 129 9.95 -10.28 2.60
CA GLU A 129 8.90 -9.47 3.23
C GLU A 129 8.66 -8.15 2.47
N VAL A 130 9.68 -7.60 1.81
CA VAL A 130 9.51 -6.44 0.92
C VAL A 130 8.68 -6.83 -0.30
N GLN A 131 8.89 -8.04 -0.83
CA GLN A 131 8.06 -8.59 -1.91
C GLN A 131 6.61 -8.79 -1.45
N VAL A 132 6.37 -9.31 -0.25
CA VAL A 132 5.02 -9.43 0.33
C VAL A 132 4.36 -8.05 0.46
N LEU A 133 5.08 -7.03 0.94
CA LEU A 133 4.53 -5.68 1.04
C LEU A 133 4.20 -5.09 -0.35
N GLU A 134 5.04 -5.31 -1.36
CA GLU A 134 4.75 -4.89 -2.74
C GLU A 134 3.52 -5.62 -3.31
N ASP A 135 3.41 -6.93 -3.08
CA ASP A 135 2.26 -7.73 -3.51
C ASP A 135 0.97 -7.16 -2.91
N VAL A 136 0.93 -6.97 -1.59
CA VAL A 136 -0.23 -6.42 -0.87
C VAL A 136 -0.59 -5.04 -1.41
N ALA A 137 0.39 -4.15 -1.62
CA ALA A 137 0.13 -2.82 -2.18
C ALA A 137 -0.44 -2.88 -3.61
N CYS A 138 0.01 -3.83 -4.44
CA CYS A 138 -0.52 -4.03 -5.79
C CYS A 138 -1.94 -4.62 -5.76
N LEU A 139 -2.21 -5.56 -4.87
CA LEU A 139 -3.54 -6.16 -4.67
C LEU A 139 -4.56 -5.10 -4.24
N VAL A 140 -4.22 -4.24 -3.28
CA VAL A 140 -5.10 -3.13 -2.87
C VAL A 140 -5.33 -2.15 -4.01
N PHE A 141 -4.33 -1.83 -4.82
CA PHE A 141 -4.55 -0.99 -6.01
C PHE A 141 -5.56 -1.62 -6.97
N LEU A 142 -5.43 -2.92 -7.26
CA LEU A 142 -6.31 -3.64 -8.18
C LEU A 142 -7.75 -3.76 -7.67
N ASP A 143 -7.92 -3.91 -6.36
CA ASP A 143 -9.24 -4.09 -5.71
C ASP A 143 -9.95 -2.76 -5.41
N ASP A 144 -9.21 -1.74 -4.99
CA ASP A 144 -9.80 -0.53 -4.41
C ASP A 144 -9.74 0.69 -5.34
N GLN A 145 -8.71 0.78 -6.18
CA GLN A 145 -8.38 2.01 -6.91
C GLN A 145 -8.46 1.84 -8.42
N PHE A 146 -8.42 0.60 -8.93
CA PHE A 146 -8.30 0.36 -10.35
C PHE A 146 -9.53 0.80 -11.14
N ASP A 147 -10.73 0.58 -10.61
CA ASP A 147 -11.98 0.94 -11.29
C ASP A 147 -12.05 2.46 -11.55
N GLU A 148 -11.78 3.27 -10.52
CA GLU A 148 -11.71 4.73 -10.66
C GLU A 148 -10.50 5.19 -11.48
N PHE A 149 -9.37 4.48 -11.39
CA PHE A 149 -8.19 4.77 -12.20
C PHE A 149 -8.47 4.60 -13.70
N LYS A 150 -9.29 3.60 -14.07
CA LYS A 150 -9.67 3.35 -15.46
C LYS A 150 -10.41 4.55 -16.06
N ASP A 151 -11.26 5.22 -15.28
CA ASP A 151 -12.12 6.30 -15.77
C ASP A 151 -11.35 7.61 -16.03
N LYS A 152 -10.11 7.69 -15.53
CA LYS A 152 -9.27 8.89 -15.59
C LYS A 152 -8.18 8.82 -16.65
N HIS A 153 -8.02 7.70 -17.34
CA HIS A 153 -6.88 7.44 -18.21
C HIS A 153 -7.26 6.73 -19.51
N ASP A 154 -6.48 6.96 -20.56
CA ASP A 154 -6.63 6.21 -21.80
C ASP A 154 -6.18 4.75 -21.63
N GLU A 155 -6.66 3.89 -22.53
CA GLU A 155 -6.42 2.45 -22.48
C GLU A 155 -4.93 2.08 -22.54
N ASP A 156 -4.14 2.75 -23.38
CA ASP A 156 -2.70 2.49 -23.53
C ASP A 156 -1.96 2.77 -22.22
N LYS A 157 -2.34 3.85 -21.54
CA LYS A 157 -1.84 4.20 -20.22
C LYS A 157 -2.24 3.14 -19.20
N ILE A 158 -3.50 2.71 -19.20
CA ILE A 158 -4.00 1.69 -18.26
C ILE A 158 -3.24 0.37 -18.44
N VAL A 159 -3.17 -0.15 -19.66
CA VAL A 159 -2.46 -1.40 -19.98
C VAL A 159 -0.99 -1.31 -19.57
N THR A 160 -0.34 -0.16 -19.83
CA THR A 160 1.05 0.07 -19.39
C THR A 160 1.21 0.02 -17.88
N ILE A 161 0.25 0.55 -17.11
CA ILE A 161 0.30 0.51 -15.64
C ILE A 161 0.02 -0.90 -15.14
N LEU A 162 -0.97 -1.61 -15.69
CA LEU A 162 -1.27 -2.99 -15.32
C LEU A 162 -0.07 -3.92 -15.55
N LYS A 163 0.63 -3.82 -16.68
CA LYS A 163 1.88 -4.57 -16.92
C LYS A 163 2.93 -4.29 -15.85
N LYS A 164 3.10 -3.02 -15.48
CA LYS A 164 4.06 -2.62 -14.44
C LYS A 164 3.64 -3.06 -13.05
N THR A 165 2.35 -3.13 -12.76
CA THR A 165 1.82 -3.68 -11.51
C THR A 165 2.09 -5.18 -11.47
N TRP A 166 1.84 -5.89 -12.58
CA TRP A 166 2.02 -7.35 -12.67
C TRP A 166 3.47 -7.80 -12.49
N VAL A 167 4.41 -7.13 -13.17
CA VAL A 167 5.86 -7.46 -13.10
C VAL A 167 6.46 -7.25 -11.71
N LYS A 168 5.84 -6.41 -10.87
CA LYS A 168 6.31 -6.19 -9.49
C LYS A 168 5.78 -7.22 -8.50
N MET A 169 4.71 -7.93 -8.85
CA MET A 169 4.14 -8.94 -7.97
C MET A 169 4.90 -10.27 -8.12
N SER A 170 5.03 -10.97 -7.00
CA SER A 170 5.43 -12.38 -6.99
C SER A 170 4.34 -13.26 -7.61
N ARG A 171 4.64 -14.55 -7.77
CA ARG A 171 3.64 -15.51 -8.25
C ARG A 171 2.43 -15.59 -7.32
N ASP A 172 2.65 -15.63 -6.01
CA ASP A 172 1.57 -15.67 -5.01
C ASP A 172 0.71 -14.39 -5.07
N GLY A 173 1.34 -13.23 -5.26
CA GLY A 173 0.63 -11.97 -5.46
C GLY A 173 -0.22 -11.98 -6.73
N GLN A 174 0.30 -12.52 -7.84
CA GLN A 174 -0.45 -12.67 -9.08
C GLN A 174 -1.62 -13.66 -8.94
N ASP A 175 -1.43 -14.77 -8.26
CA ASP A 175 -2.47 -15.77 -8.04
C ASP A 175 -3.62 -15.23 -7.15
N LEU A 176 -3.30 -14.35 -6.18
CA LEU A 176 -4.31 -13.59 -5.43
C LEU A 176 -5.00 -12.53 -6.30
N ALA A 177 -4.26 -11.85 -7.17
CA ALA A 177 -4.81 -10.81 -8.05
C ALA A 177 -5.89 -11.36 -9.00
N LEU A 178 -5.71 -12.60 -9.47
CA LEU A 178 -6.69 -13.29 -10.33
C LEU A 178 -8.02 -13.61 -9.62
N GLN A 179 -8.05 -13.55 -8.29
CA GLN A 179 -9.24 -13.83 -7.49
C GLN A 179 -10.02 -12.57 -7.11
N ILE A 180 -9.49 -11.38 -7.43
CA ILE A 180 -10.14 -10.10 -7.12
C ILE A 180 -11.42 -9.97 -7.96
N PRO A 181 -12.59 -9.74 -7.34
CA PRO A 181 -13.81 -9.43 -8.06
C PRO A 181 -13.64 -8.13 -8.84
N MET A 182 -13.79 -8.19 -10.15
CA MET A 182 -13.67 -7.04 -11.05
C MET A 182 -14.88 -6.96 -11.98
N THR A 183 -15.18 -5.75 -12.44
CA THR A 183 -16.10 -5.54 -13.58
C THR A 183 -15.55 -6.24 -14.83
N ASP A 184 -16.42 -6.55 -15.78
CA ASP A 184 -16.01 -7.23 -17.02
C ASP A 184 -15.03 -6.37 -17.84
N GLU A 185 -15.18 -5.04 -17.79
CA GLU A 185 -14.26 -4.08 -18.40
C GLU A 185 -12.86 -4.13 -17.76
N CYS A 186 -12.79 -4.08 -16.42
CA CYS A 186 -11.53 -4.21 -15.69
C CYS A 186 -10.84 -5.55 -15.98
N LYS A 187 -11.59 -6.66 -16.04
CA LYS A 187 -11.05 -7.98 -16.40
C LYS A 187 -10.47 -8.00 -17.81
N ALA A 188 -11.15 -7.41 -18.78
CA ALA A 188 -10.67 -7.34 -20.16
C ALA A 188 -9.36 -6.56 -20.27
N LEU A 189 -9.21 -5.46 -19.52
CA LEU A 189 -7.98 -4.67 -19.47
C LEU A 189 -6.81 -5.45 -18.85
N VAL A 190 -7.05 -6.21 -17.77
CA VAL A 190 -6.05 -7.10 -17.17
C VAL A 190 -5.64 -8.17 -18.18
N GLN A 191 -6.59 -8.86 -18.81
CA GLN A 191 -6.30 -9.89 -19.83
C GLN A 191 -5.47 -9.32 -21.00
N LYS A 192 -5.82 -8.13 -21.48
CA LYS A 192 -5.06 -7.44 -22.53
C LYS A 192 -3.63 -7.14 -22.08
N ALA A 193 -3.44 -6.70 -20.83
CA ALA A 193 -2.12 -6.45 -20.26
C ALA A 193 -1.27 -7.72 -20.13
N LEU A 194 -1.88 -8.89 -19.86
CA LEU A 194 -1.17 -10.17 -19.73
C LEU A 194 -0.87 -10.87 -21.05
N ALA A 195 -1.65 -10.59 -22.11
CA ALA A 195 -1.48 -11.20 -23.42
C ALA A 195 -0.40 -10.54 -24.30
N SER A 196 0.26 -9.49 -23.81
CA SER A 196 1.18 -8.65 -24.60
C SER A 196 2.41 -8.24 -23.80
#